data_AF-A0A7K4NJZ9-F1
#
_entry.id   AF-A0A7K4NJZ9-F1
#
_cell.length_a   1.000
_cell.length_b   1.000
_cell.length_c   1.000
_cell.angle_alpha   90.00
_cell.angle_beta   90.00
_cell.angle_gamma   90.00
#
_symmetry.space_group_name_H-M   'P 1'
#
loop_
_entity.id
_entity.type
_entity.pdbx_description
1 polymer ?
#
loop_
_entity_poly.entity_id
_entity_poly.type
_entity_poly.pdbx_seq_one_letter_code
_entity_poly.pdbx_strand_id
1 'polypeptide(L)'
;MSDTRFTIIGIVLIFVGFIILGVFGHNYQAATLESSEFETCYEYSNEKAPVEINCSSKIFNQTLFFALIIGFIGAGIIALIKGVKGNWDNKVKSEDMVGPDRRETENGEDSDND
;
A
#
# COMPACT_ATOMS: atom_id res chain seq x y z
N MET A 1 -19.45 0.63 9.66
CA MET A 1 -19.07 1.62 8.64
C MET A 1 -17.55 1.57 8.53
N SER A 2 -16.98 1.28 7.35
CA SER A 2 -15.52 1.15 7.17
C SER A 2 -14.86 2.50 7.02
N ASP A 3 -13.58 2.60 7.37
CA ASP A 3 -12.77 3.79 7.13
C ASP A 3 -12.37 3.86 5.66
N THR A 4 -13.08 4.71 4.93
CA THR A 4 -12.90 4.97 3.51
C THR A 4 -11.55 5.62 3.26
N ARG A 5 -11.08 6.49 4.16
CA ARG A 5 -9.78 7.16 4.00
C ARG A 5 -8.60 6.19 4.05
N PHE A 6 -8.59 5.24 4.99
CA PHE A 6 -7.57 4.19 5.05
C PHE A 6 -7.65 3.23 3.86
N THR A 7 -8.87 2.95 3.40
CA THR A 7 -9.11 2.11 2.22
C THR A 7 -8.56 2.76 0.94
N ILE A 8 -8.81 4.05 0.72
CA ILE A 8 -8.28 4.81 -0.44
C ILE A 8 -6.75 4.83 -0.41
N ILE A 9 -6.15 5.14 0.74
CA ILE A 9 -4.68 5.14 0.91
C ILE A 9 -4.11 3.75 0.59
N GLY A 10 -4.75 2.69 1.08
CA GLY A 10 -4.33 1.31 0.81
C GLY A 10 -4.32 0.97 -0.69
N ILE A 11 -5.39 1.33 -1.41
CA ILE A 11 -5.50 1.09 -2.86
C ILE A 11 -4.42 1.89 -3.61
N VAL A 12 -4.23 3.16 -3.29
CA VAL A 12 -3.24 4.02 -3.93
C VAL A 12 -1.82 3.48 -3.72
N LEU A 13 -1.47 3.04 -2.51
CA LEU A 13 -0.15 2.49 -2.20
C LEU A 13 0.14 1.21 -2.99
N ILE A 14 -0.83 0.30 -3.09
CA ILE A 14 -0.70 -0.93 -3.87
C ILE A 14 -0.55 -0.60 -5.36
N PHE A 15 -1.37 0.32 -5.87
CA PHE A 15 -1.35 0.71 -7.27
C PHE A 15 -0.02 1.35 -7.68
N VAL A 16 0.53 2.24 -6.84
CA VAL A 16 1.87 2.83 -7.05
C VAL A 16 2.94 1.75 -7.07
N GLY A 17 2.88 0.77 -6.16
CA GLY A 17 3.80 -0.37 -6.16
C GLY A 17 3.78 -1.15 -7.48
N PHE A 18 2.59 -1.42 -8.03
CA PHE A 18 2.45 -2.10 -9.32
C PHE A 18 2.88 -1.24 -10.51
N ILE A 19 2.66 0.09 -10.49
CA ILE A 19 3.16 0.98 -11.55
C ILE A 19 4.69 0.97 -11.59
N ILE A 20 5.35 1.12 -10.45
CA ILE A 20 6.82 1.11 -10.38
C ILE A 20 7.35 -0.24 -10.87
N LEU A 21 6.72 -1.34 -10.46
CA LEU A 21 7.08 -2.67 -10.93
C LEU A 21 6.83 -2.84 -12.44
N GLY A 22 5.75 -2.29 -12.99
CA GLY A 22 5.46 -2.35 -14.43
C GLY A 22 6.45 -1.55 -15.29
N VAL A 23 6.80 -0.33 -14.86
CA VAL A 23 7.72 0.55 -15.60
C VAL A 23 9.16 0.06 -15.50
N PHE A 24 9.64 -0.27 -14.29
CA PHE A 24 11.04 -0.59 -14.06
C PHE A 24 11.34 -2.09 -14.01
N GLY A 25 10.33 -2.95 -13.90
CA GLY A 25 10.51 -4.39 -13.67
C GLY A 25 11.30 -5.11 -14.77
N HIS A 26 11.25 -4.64 -16.02
CA HIS A 26 12.02 -5.21 -17.12
C HIS A 26 13.54 -5.19 -16.86
N ASN A 27 14.06 -4.14 -16.23
CA ASN A 27 15.50 -4.03 -15.91
C ASN A 27 15.93 -4.97 -14.79
N TYR A 28 15.00 -5.38 -13.92
CA TYR A 28 15.29 -6.19 -12.74
C TYR A 28 14.91 -7.67 -12.92
N GLN A 29 14.05 -8.05 -13.87
CA GLN A 29 13.75 -9.44 -14.19
C GLN A 29 14.92 -10.14 -14.90
N ALA A 30 15.60 -9.44 -15.82
CA ALA A 30 16.75 -9.99 -16.55
C ALA A 30 17.90 -10.38 -15.59
N ALA A 31 18.16 -9.55 -14.58
CA ALA A 31 19.22 -9.79 -13.60
C ALA A 31 18.94 -11.00 -12.68
N THR A 32 17.67 -11.31 -12.33
CA THR A 32 17.36 -12.50 -11.51
C THR A 32 17.69 -13.78 -12.27
N LEU A 33 17.33 -13.85 -13.54
CA LEU A 33 17.57 -15.02 -14.38
C LEU A 33 19.07 -15.21 -14.66
N GLU A 34 19.77 -14.12 -15.00
CA GLU A 34 21.20 -14.13 -15.31
C GLU A 34 22.05 -14.54 -14.09
N SER A 35 21.68 -14.08 -12.87
CA SER A 35 22.38 -14.45 -11.62
C SER A 35 22.22 -15.91 -11.19
N SER A 36 21.20 -16.61 -11.69
CA SER A 36 20.95 -18.02 -11.34
C SER A 36 21.74 -19.00 -12.21
N GLU A 37 22.26 -18.54 -13.37
CA GLU A 37 22.85 -19.42 -14.38
C GLU A 37 24.31 -19.09 -14.71
N PHE A 38 24.78 -17.88 -14.42
CA PHE A 38 26.17 -17.48 -14.65
C PHE A 38 26.80 -16.85 -13.40
N GLU A 39 27.85 -17.49 -12.89
CA GLU A 39 28.64 -17.11 -11.71
C GLU A 39 29.39 -15.76 -11.88
N THR A 40 29.21 -15.06 -13.01
CA THR A 40 29.92 -13.81 -13.36
C THR A 40 28.93 -12.74 -13.84
N CYS A 41 28.98 -11.55 -13.26
CA CYS A 41 28.09 -10.44 -13.61
C CYS A 41 28.79 -9.42 -14.49
N TYR A 42 28.19 -9.12 -15.64
CA TYR A 42 28.68 -8.10 -16.57
C TYR A 42 27.74 -6.88 -16.58
N GLU A 43 28.34 -5.70 -16.75
CA GLU A 43 27.63 -4.47 -17.07
C GLU A 43 27.77 -4.18 -18.57
N TYR A 44 26.69 -4.40 -19.32
CA TYR A 44 26.63 -4.09 -20.74
C TYR A 44 26.19 -2.62 -20.92
N SER A 45 27.16 -1.72 -21.08
CA SER A 45 26.89 -0.33 -21.48
C SER A 45 27.00 -0.20 -22.99
N ASN A 46 26.08 0.55 -23.63
CA ASN A 46 26.06 0.75 -25.09
C ASN A 46 27.36 1.39 -25.65
N GLU A 47 28.18 2.00 -24.80
CA GLU A 47 29.35 2.77 -25.20
C GLU A 47 30.69 2.13 -24.79
N LYS A 48 30.68 1.00 -24.05
CA LYS A 48 31.90 0.42 -23.46
C LYS A 48 31.88 -1.10 -23.51
N ALA A 49 33.07 -1.69 -23.66
CA ALA A 49 33.24 -3.14 -23.55
C ALA A 49 32.73 -3.62 -22.18
N PRO A 50 32.06 -4.79 -22.12
CA PRO A 50 31.43 -5.29 -20.91
C PRO A 50 32.46 -5.45 -19.79
N VAL A 51 32.20 -4.79 -18.68
CA VAL A 51 33.07 -4.81 -17.50
C VAL A 51 32.49 -5.75 -16.46
N GLU A 52 33.35 -6.62 -15.92
CA GLU A 52 33.00 -7.49 -14.80
C GLU A 52 32.76 -6.63 -13.56
N ILE A 53 31.57 -6.78 -12.97
CA ILE A 53 31.19 -6.12 -11.73
C ILE A 53 30.90 -7.16 -10.66
N ASN A 54 31.19 -6.83 -9.41
CA ASN A 54 30.86 -7.71 -8.29
C ASN A 54 29.35 -7.95 -8.23
N CYS A 55 28.91 -9.20 -8.42
CA CYS A 55 27.50 -9.57 -8.41
C CYS A 55 26.74 -9.10 -7.16
N SER A 56 27.43 -8.99 -6.02
CA SER A 56 26.87 -8.54 -4.75
C SER A 56 26.20 -7.16 -4.82
N SER A 57 26.78 -6.19 -5.53
CA SER A 57 26.20 -4.83 -5.62
C SER A 57 25.01 -4.75 -6.57
N LYS A 58 25.03 -5.48 -7.68
CA LYS A 58 23.91 -5.57 -8.63
C LYS A 58 22.70 -6.27 -7.99
N ILE A 59 22.96 -7.39 -7.30
CA ILE A 59 21.94 -8.15 -6.54
C ILE A 59 21.41 -7.32 -5.37
N PHE A 60 22.24 -6.54 -4.68
CA PHE A 60 21.80 -5.66 -3.61
C PHE A 60 20.82 -4.59 -4.11
N ASN A 61 21.13 -3.91 -5.22
CA ASN A 61 20.24 -2.90 -5.81
C ASN A 61 18.89 -3.51 -6.24
N GLN A 62 18.92 -4.71 -6.79
CA GLN A 62 17.72 -5.45 -7.17
C GLN A 62 16.91 -5.91 -5.95
N THR A 63 17.58 -6.42 -4.92
CA THR A 63 16.93 -6.82 -3.65
C THR A 63 16.31 -5.62 -2.96
N LEU A 64 16.99 -4.47 -2.95
CA LEU A 64 16.49 -3.22 -2.40
C LEU A 64 15.26 -2.73 -3.17
N PHE A 65 15.27 -2.83 -4.50
CA PHE A 65 14.13 -2.50 -5.34
C PHE A 65 12.91 -3.35 -4.98
N PHE A 66 13.06 -4.69 -4.94
CA PHE A 66 11.96 -5.58 -4.57
C PHE A 66 11.50 -5.38 -3.12
N ALA A 67 12.43 -5.12 -2.19
CA ALA A 67 12.10 -4.81 -0.80
C ALA A 67 11.24 -3.54 -0.69
N LEU A 68 11.54 -2.49 -1.48
CA LEU A 68 10.71 -1.29 -1.55
C LEU A 68 9.31 -1.60 -2.09
N ILE A 69 9.19 -2.38 -3.16
CA ILE A 69 7.89 -2.77 -3.72
C ILE A 69 7.07 -3.58 -2.70
N ILE A 70 7.69 -4.55 -2.04
CA ILE A 70 7.05 -5.33 -0.96
C ILE A 70 6.64 -4.39 0.18
N GLY A 71 7.45 -3.38 0.50
CA GLY A 71 7.10 -2.33 1.46
C GLY A 71 5.83 -1.58 1.08
N PHE A 72 5.70 -1.12 -0.17
CA PHE A 72 4.49 -0.44 -0.67
C PHE A 72 3.26 -1.34 -0.62
N ILE A 73 3.37 -2.57 -1.11
CA ILE A 73 2.26 -3.54 -1.13
C ILE A 73 1.87 -3.91 0.30
N GLY A 74 2.84 -4.21 1.16
CA GLY A 74 2.62 -4.56 2.56
C GLY A 74 1.98 -3.43 3.36
N ALA A 75 2.47 -2.20 3.22
CA ALA A 75 1.88 -1.03 3.84
C ALA A 75 0.43 -0.79 3.34
N GLY A 76 0.20 -1.00 2.04
CA GLY A 76 -1.14 -0.92 1.46
C GLY A 76 -2.10 -1.97 2.02
N ILE A 77 -1.68 -3.23 2.14
CA ILE A 77 -2.48 -4.31 2.76
C ILE A 77 -2.80 -3.98 4.23
N ILE A 78 -1.81 -3.50 5.01
CA ILE A 78 -2.03 -3.10 6.41
C ILE A 78 -3.06 -1.95 6.48
N ALA A 79 -2.95 -0.97 5.59
CA ALA A 79 -3.91 0.13 5.51
C ALA A 79 -5.31 -0.36 5.14
N LEU A 80 -5.46 -1.33 4.23
CA LEU A 80 -6.74 -1.94 3.90
C LEU A 80 -7.36 -2.69 5.08
N ILE A 81 -6.56 -3.49 5.81
CA ILE A 81 -7.04 -4.22 7.01
C ILE A 81 -7.53 -3.23 8.07
N LYS A 82 -6.78 -2.14 8.29
CA LYS A 82 -7.19 -1.04 9.16
C LYS A 82 -8.44 -0.34 8.64
N GLY A 83 -8.57 -0.15 7.33
CA GLY A 83 -9.73 0.47 6.70
C GLY A 83 -11.02 -0.31 6.93
N VAL A 84 -10.98 -1.62 6.70
CA VAL A 84 -12.15 -2.50 6.84
C VAL A 84 -12.56 -2.67 8.31
N LYS A 85 -11.60 -2.80 9.24
CA LYS A 85 -11.88 -2.98 10.67
C LYS A 85 -12.03 -1.66 11.45
N GLY A 86 -11.65 -0.55 10.86
CA GLY A 86 -11.59 0.76 11.50
C GLY A 86 -12.94 1.46 11.53
N ASN A 87 -13.07 2.40 12.48
CA ASN A 87 -14.22 3.26 12.69
C ASN A 87 -13.82 4.75 12.81
N TRP A 88 -12.61 5.10 12.38
CA TRP A 88 -12.07 6.44 12.39
C TRP A 88 -12.93 7.46 11.61
N ASP A 89 -13.52 7.10 10.47
CA ASP A 89 -14.48 7.95 9.73
C ASP A 89 -15.79 8.15 10.49
N ASN A 90 -16.11 7.27 11.46
CA ASN A 90 -17.32 7.33 12.28
C ASN A 90 -17.12 8.10 13.60
N LYS A 91 -15.90 8.54 13.91
CA LYS A 91 -15.62 9.44 15.04
C LYS A 91 -15.81 10.89 14.58
N VAL A 92 -17.08 11.26 14.40
CA VAL A 92 -17.46 12.65 14.14
C VAL A 92 -17.55 13.38 15.47
N LYS A 93 -17.02 14.60 15.51
CA LYS A 93 -17.13 15.45 16.69
C LYS A 93 -18.59 15.88 16.85
N SER A 94 -19.10 15.96 18.07
CA SER A 94 -20.51 16.26 18.31
C SER A 94 -20.96 17.61 17.75
N GLU A 95 -20.03 18.55 17.57
CA GLU A 95 -20.28 19.85 16.91
C GLU A 95 -20.51 19.75 15.40
N ASP A 96 -20.01 18.69 14.75
CA ASP A 96 -20.12 18.44 13.31
C ASP A 96 -21.21 17.39 12.98
N MET A 97 -21.99 16.96 13.99
CA MET A 97 -23.10 16.03 13.80
C MET A 97 -24.29 16.78 13.19
N VAL A 98 -24.53 16.54 11.90
CA VAL A 98 -25.72 17.01 11.18
C VAL A 98 -26.77 15.90 11.12
N GLY A 99 -27.66 15.89 12.10
CA GLY A 99 -28.80 14.99 12.20
C GLY A 99 -29.59 15.30 13.48
N PRO A 100 -30.89 14.99 13.55
CA PRO A 100 -31.66 15.22 14.76
C PRO A 100 -31.00 14.49 15.93
N ASP A 101 -30.55 15.27 16.91
CA ASP A 101 -30.07 14.76 18.19
C ASP A 101 -31.25 14.00 18.82
N ARG A 102 -31.10 12.70 19.09
CA ARG A 102 -32.10 11.94 19.86
C ARG A 102 -32.03 12.39 21.32
N ARG A 103 -32.51 13.60 21.55
CA ARG A 103 -33.06 14.04 22.82
C ARG A 103 -34.56 14.27 22.64
N GLU A 104 -35.24 13.23 22.18
CA GLU A 104 -36.69 13.13 22.35
C GLU A 104 -36.95 12.53 23.73
N THR A 105 -37.12 13.43 24.70
CA THR A 105 -38.18 13.39 25.72
C THR A 105 -38.57 12.01 26.29
N GLU A 106 -37.79 11.50 27.25
CA GLU A 106 -38.36 10.76 28.38
C GLU A 106 -38.87 11.77 29.41
N ASN A 107 -39.94 12.49 29.09
CA ASN A 107 -40.76 13.25 30.05
C ASN A 107 -42.04 13.68 29.30
N GLY A 108 -42.97 12.74 29.21
CA GLY A 108 -44.28 12.94 28.61
C GLY A 108 -45.11 11.72 28.97
N GLU A 109 -45.64 11.72 30.19
CA GLU A 109 -46.85 10.99 30.50
C GLU A 109 -47.88 11.32 29.41
N ASP A 110 -48.37 10.32 28.69
CA ASP A 110 -49.78 10.30 28.35
C ASP A 110 -50.28 8.87 28.43
N SER A 111 -51.12 8.68 29.45
CA SER A 111 -52.06 7.59 29.56
C SER A 111 -52.96 7.58 28.33
N ASP A 112 -53.01 6.47 27.60
CA ASP A 112 -54.20 6.14 26.84
C ASP A 112 -54.48 4.64 26.91
N ASN A 113 -55.74 4.38 27.25
CA ASN A 113 -56.35 3.11 27.54
C ASN A 113 -56.55 2.28 26.26
N ASP A 114 -56.29 0.97 26.34
CA ASP A 114 -57.20 -0.13 25.99
C ASP A 114 -56.56 -1.51 26.28
#